data_AF-A0A9P5XT90-F1
#
_entry.id   AF-A0A9P5XT90-F1
#
_cell.length_a   1.000
_cell.length_b   1.000
_cell.length_c   1.000
_cell.angle_alpha   90.00
_cell.angle_beta   90.00
_cell.angle_gamma   90.00
#
_symmetry.space_group_name_H-M   'P 1'
#
loop_
_entity.id
_entity.type
_entity.pdbx_description
1 polymer ?
#
loop_
_entity_poly.entity_id
_entity_poly.type
_entity_poly.pdbx_seq_one_letter_code
_entity_poly.pdbx_strand_id
1 'polypeptide(L)'
;MMVSLPPEIWNIILNKLLRRDQVRVSQASSHLCALARRCIFREVQLWSDKNISQVILALFANDYSVAIHVERLYIHTGKNAVNKPAWLNPDALAGMKRLYHISFTGMPFYTKEDQDKFNQVMLVSLPALKRLEYMGERWSPSTARGLDPLSYSPSLEVKGLEEITWNAPDTFTHPSYILPIFTASFSTLVQIHIPAPARDSLHNTLTQFFAFRFPCLSTSVTPPDL
;
A
#
# COMPACT_ATOMS: atom_id res chain seq x y z
N MET A 1 35.49 27.62 13.61
CA MET A 1 34.77 26.33 13.66
C MET A 1 33.28 26.62 13.54
N MET A 2 32.60 26.11 12.52
CA MET A 2 31.14 26.19 12.47
C MET A 2 30.57 25.11 13.38
N VAL A 3 29.78 25.52 14.38
CA VAL A 3 29.05 24.59 15.24
C VAL A 3 27.83 24.11 14.45
N SER A 4 27.82 22.85 14.04
CA SER A 4 26.63 22.22 13.44
C SER A 4 25.79 21.56 14.52
N LEU A 5 24.47 21.69 14.42
CA LEU A 5 23.57 20.88 15.25
C LEU A 5 23.77 19.38 14.96
N PRO A 6 23.66 18.50 15.97
CA PRO A 6 23.69 17.06 15.76
C PRO A 6 22.59 16.58 14.80
N PRO A 7 22.83 15.52 14.00
CA PRO A 7 21.84 14.97 13.06
C PRO A 7 20.50 14.59 13.71
N GLU A 8 20.52 14.15 14.97
CA GLU A 8 19.34 13.76 15.73
C GLU A 8 18.42 14.96 15.96
N ILE A 9 18.99 16.13 16.27
CA ILE A 9 18.24 17.37 16.46
C ILE A 9 17.64 17.82 15.14
N TRP A 10 18.40 17.74 14.04
CA TRP A 10 17.86 18.02 12.70
C TRP A 10 16.71 17.10 12.32
N ASN A 11 16.80 15.80 12.63
CA ASN A 11 15.69 14.86 12.38
C ASN A 11 14.44 15.23 13.17
N ILE A 12 14.57 15.65 14.43
CA ILE A 12 13.43 16.12 15.23
C ILE A 12 12.80 17.36 14.58
N ILE A 13 13.62 18.35 14.18
CA ILE A 13 13.16 19.57 13.51
C ILE A 13 12.44 19.22 12.21
N LEU A 14 13.09 18.47 11.31
CA LEU A 14 12.54 18.08 10.01
C LEU A 14 11.22 17.33 10.13
N ASN A 15 11.07 16.46 11.14
CA ASN A 15 9.82 15.73 11.40
C ASN A 15 8.65 16.61 11.85
N LYS A 16 8.92 17.81 12.37
CA LYS A 16 7.89 18.80 12.75
C LYS A 16 7.56 19.77 11.62
N LEU A 17 8.40 19.86 10.59
CA LEU A 17 8.18 20.73 9.44
C LEU A 17 7.16 20.13 8.47
N LEU A 18 6.45 21.02 7.76
CA LEU A 18 5.65 20.64 6.61
C LEU A 18 6.57 20.15 5.47
N ARG A 19 6.06 19.25 4.63
CA ARG A 19 6.81 18.67 3.50
C ARG A 19 7.43 19.75 2.60
N ARG A 20 6.70 20.84 2.33
CA ARG A 20 7.20 21.98 1.54
C ARG A 20 8.46 22.60 2.16
N ASP A 21 8.48 22.74 3.48
CA ASP A 21 9.59 23.37 4.18
C ASP A 21 10.77 22.41 4.32
N GLN A 22 10.52 21.10 4.47
CA GLN A 22 11.58 20.08 4.38
C GLN A 22 12.31 20.14 3.03
N VAL A 23 11.59 20.33 1.92
CA VAL A 23 12.18 20.50 0.59
C VAL A 23 13.02 21.78 0.50
N ARG A 24 12.60 22.88 1.14
CA ARG A 24 13.39 24.11 1.18
C ARG A 24 14.68 23.93 1.99
N VAL A 25 14.59 23.28 3.15
CA VAL A 25 15.76 22.96 3.99
C VAL A 25 16.74 22.06 3.25
N SER A 26 16.25 21.10 2.46
CA SER A 26 17.09 20.20 1.67
C SER A 26 17.93 20.92 0.60
N GLN A 27 17.52 22.12 0.18
CA GLN A 27 18.24 22.95 -0.80
C GLN A 27 19.33 23.82 -0.16
N ALA A 28 19.33 23.98 1.16
CA ALA A 28 20.26 24.88 1.85
C ALA A 28 21.70 24.33 1.90
N SER A 29 21.87 23.01 1.99
CA SER A 29 23.19 22.34 1.94
C SER A 29 23.08 20.86 1.60
N SER A 30 24.18 20.24 1.14
CA SER A 30 24.24 18.80 0.87
C SER A 30 23.99 17.95 2.12
N HIS A 31 24.49 18.39 3.28
CA HIS A 31 24.26 17.72 4.56
C HIS A 31 22.78 17.73 4.94
N LEU A 32 22.13 18.90 4.85
CA LEU A 32 20.69 19.03 5.11
C LEU A 32 19.86 18.29 4.05
N CYS A 33 20.33 18.22 2.80
CA CYS A 33 19.71 17.41 1.77
C CYS A 33 19.64 15.94 2.17
N ALA A 34 20.76 15.36 2.62
CA ALA A 34 20.82 13.97 3.07
C ALA A 34 19.86 13.69 4.24
N LEU A 35 19.81 14.59 5.22
CA LEU A 35 18.89 14.45 6.37
C LEU A 35 17.42 14.63 5.97
N ALA A 36 17.12 15.65 5.17
CA ALA A 36 15.75 15.95 4.74
C ALA A 36 15.19 14.86 3.81
N ARG A 37 16.02 14.22 2.98
CA ARG A 37 15.59 13.11 2.10
C ARG A 37 14.89 12.01 2.91
N ARG A 38 15.42 11.63 4.07
CA ARG A 38 14.79 10.62 4.94
C ARG A 38 13.37 11.01 5.35
N CYS A 39 13.13 12.29 5.66
CA CYS A 39 11.80 12.78 6.03
C CYS A 39 10.87 12.92 4.81
N ILE A 40 11.39 13.42 3.68
CA ILE A 40 10.63 13.68 2.46
C ILE A 40 10.12 12.38 1.82
N PHE A 41 10.93 11.32 1.83
CA PHE A 41 10.62 10.02 1.24
C PHE A 41 9.99 9.05 2.24
N ARG A 42 9.80 9.43 3.50
CA ARG A 42 9.11 8.58 4.49
C ARG A 42 7.73 8.15 4.02
N GLU A 43 7.03 9.07 3.35
CA GLU A 43 5.69 8.87 2.81
C GLU A 43 5.64 9.21 1.33
N VAL A 44 5.34 8.19 0.51
CA VAL A 44 5.34 8.29 -0.94
C VAL A 44 3.93 8.01 -1.46
N GLN A 45 3.46 8.89 -2.34
CA GLN A 45 2.21 8.71 -3.06
C GLN A 45 2.50 8.59 -4.55
N LEU A 46 2.04 7.51 -5.15
CA LEU A 46 2.19 7.19 -6.56
C LEU A 46 0.84 7.23 -7.25
N TRP A 47 0.81 7.78 -8.46
CA TRP A 47 -0.39 7.96 -9.28
C TRP A 47 -0.11 7.42 -10.68
N SER A 48 -0.93 6.51 -11.17
CA SER A 48 -0.71 5.84 -12.46
C SER A 48 -0.80 6.76 -13.68
N ASP A 49 -1.41 7.93 -13.53
CA ASP A 49 -1.58 8.95 -14.57
C ASP A 49 -0.50 10.05 -14.52
N LYS A 50 0.41 10.03 -13.53
CA LYS A 50 1.47 11.04 -13.39
C LYS A 50 2.83 10.46 -13.76
N ASN A 51 3.48 11.08 -14.74
CA ASN A 51 4.85 10.76 -15.14
C ASN A 51 5.84 10.82 -13.96
N ILE A 52 5.60 11.70 -12.97
CA ILE A 52 6.45 11.81 -11.78
C ILE A 52 6.53 10.49 -11.00
N SER A 53 5.47 9.67 -11.00
CA SER A 53 5.47 8.39 -10.30
C SER A 53 6.37 7.37 -10.98
N GLN A 54 6.48 7.40 -12.31
CA GLN A 54 7.45 6.57 -13.04
C GLN A 54 8.89 7.01 -12.74
N VAL A 55 9.15 8.32 -12.67
CA VAL A 55 10.46 8.85 -12.29
C VAL A 55 10.84 8.43 -10.88
N ILE A 56 9.90 8.50 -9.93
CA ILE A 56 10.11 8.05 -8.54
C ILE A 56 10.37 6.53 -8.48
N LEU A 57 9.61 5.73 -9.22
CA LEU A 57 9.83 4.27 -9.29
C LEU A 57 11.19 3.93 -9.89
N ALA A 58 11.60 4.62 -10.96
CA ALA A 58 12.93 4.46 -11.55
C ALA A 58 14.03 4.90 -10.57
N LEU A 59 13.82 5.96 -9.80
CA LEU A 59 14.74 6.38 -8.74
C LEU A 59 14.90 5.27 -7.69
N PHE A 60 13.82 4.66 -7.22
CA PHE A 60 13.90 3.60 -6.21
C PHE A 60 14.54 2.32 -6.74
N ALA A 61 14.32 1.97 -8.01
CA ALA A 61 14.94 0.83 -8.63
C ALA A 61 16.47 1.00 -8.78
N ASN A 62 16.95 2.22 -8.98
CA ASN A 62 18.37 2.52 -9.21
C ASN A 62 19.12 2.97 -7.94
N ASP A 63 18.43 3.54 -6.96
CA ASP A 63 19.03 4.09 -5.74
C ASP A 63 18.35 3.56 -4.47
N TYR A 64 18.88 2.43 -3.98
CA TYR A 64 18.46 1.80 -2.73
C TYR A 64 18.60 2.71 -1.51
N SER A 65 19.50 3.71 -1.54
CA SER A 65 19.69 4.62 -0.41
C SER A 65 18.49 5.53 -0.18
N VAL A 66 17.69 5.78 -1.22
CA VAL A 66 16.43 6.52 -1.11
C VAL A 66 15.29 5.57 -0.75
N ALA A 67 15.20 4.41 -1.41
CA ALA A 67 14.11 3.45 -1.21
C ALA A 67 14.02 2.96 0.24
N ILE A 68 15.15 2.79 0.93
CA ILE A 68 15.19 2.32 2.33
C ILE A 68 14.48 3.26 3.31
N HIS A 69 14.29 4.54 2.94
CA HIS A 69 13.61 5.51 3.79
C HIS A 69 12.08 5.48 3.68
N VAL A 70 11.53 4.78 2.68
CA VAL A 70 10.09 4.68 2.49
C VAL A 70 9.48 3.81 3.59
N GLU A 71 8.56 4.39 4.34
CA GLU A 71 7.85 3.71 5.43
C GLU A 71 6.36 3.52 5.12
N ARG A 72 5.77 4.46 4.37
CA ARG A 72 4.39 4.43 3.90
C ARG A 72 4.32 4.64 2.39
N LEU A 73 3.61 3.76 1.69
CA LEU A 73 3.43 3.83 0.25
C LEU A 73 1.93 3.81 -0.09
N TYR A 74 1.48 4.83 -0.82
CA TYR A 74 0.11 4.95 -1.31
C TYR A 74 0.15 4.86 -2.84
N ILE A 75 -0.60 3.93 -3.41
CA ILE A 75 -0.63 3.62 -4.83
C ILE A 75 -2.03 3.88 -5.35
N HIS A 76 -2.20 4.97 -6.10
CA HIS A 76 -3.47 5.36 -6.68
C HIS A 76 -3.49 5.04 -8.17
N THR A 77 -4.47 4.24 -8.57
CA THR A 77 -4.69 3.91 -9.97
C THR A 77 -5.84 4.74 -10.52
N GLY A 78 -5.57 5.55 -11.54
CA GLY A 78 -6.60 6.33 -12.23
C GLY A 78 -7.55 5.48 -13.07
N LYS A 79 -8.76 6.01 -13.31
CA LYS A 79 -9.88 5.34 -13.99
C LYS A 79 -9.61 4.87 -15.42
N ASN A 80 -8.67 5.50 -16.12
CA ASN A 80 -8.38 5.24 -17.54
C ASN A 80 -7.17 4.34 -17.75
N ALA A 81 -6.93 3.40 -16.83
CA ALA A 81 -5.71 2.59 -16.88
C ALA A 81 -5.89 1.22 -17.54
N VAL A 82 -7.14 0.87 -17.89
CA VAL A 82 -7.44 -0.25 -18.79
C VAL A 82 -6.73 -0.01 -20.13
N ASN A 83 -5.80 -0.90 -20.51
CA ASN A 83 -4.89 -0.83 -21.67
C ASN A 83 -3.58 -0.04 -21.51
N LYS A 84 -3.20 0.38 -20.29
CA LYS A 84 -1.86 0.93 -20.06
C LYS A 84 -0.86 -0.20 -19.75
N PRO A 85 0.41 -0.06 -20.16
CA PRO A 85 1.45 -1.00 -19.74
C PRO A 85 1.54 -1.04 -18.21
N ALA A 86 2.05 -2.15 -17.67
CA ALA A 86 2.33 -2.30 -16.24
C ALA A 86 3.13 -1.07 -15.76
N TRP A 87 2.51 -0.26 -14.93
CA TRP A 87 3.05 1.04 -14.54
C TRP A 87 3.80 0.98 -13.21
N LEU A 88 3.44 0.00 -12.37
CA LEU A 88 4.12 -0.30 -11.13
C LEU A 88 5.18 -1.35 -11.43
N ASN A 89 6.45 -0.99 -11.25
CA ASN A 89 7.55 -1.95 -11.29
C ASN A 89 7.73 -2.56 -9.88
N PRO A 90 7.45 -3.87 -9.68
CA PRO A 90 7.63 -4.51 -8.38
C PRO A 90 9.06 -4.40 -7.85
N ASP A 91 10.08 -4.45 -8.71
CA ASP A 91 11.48 -4.41 -8.30
C ASP A 91 11.85 -3.10 -7.59
N ALA A 92 11.17 -2.01 -7.94
CA ALA A 92 11.33 -0.71 -7.26
C ALA A 92 10.94 -0.78 -5.77
N LEU A 93 10.10 -1.74 -5.38
CA LEU A 93 9.68 -1.96 -4.00
C LEU A 93 10.70 -2.77 -3.21
N ALA A 94 11.57 -3.54 -3.87
CA ALA A 94 12.48 -4.46 -3.19
C ALA A 94 13.46 -3.77 -2.22
N GLY A 95 13.80 -2.50 -2.51
CA GLY A 95 14.64 -1.65 -1.68
C GLY A 95 13.95 -1.05 -0.45
N MET A 96 12.62 -1.11 -0.35
CA MET A 96 11.85 -0.47 0.72
C MET A 96 11.80 -1.30 2.00
N LYS A 97 12.96 -1.64 2.57
CA LYS A 97 13.08 -2.54 3.73
C LYS A 97 12.36 -2.06 4.99
N ARG A 98 12.05 -0.76 5.08
CA ARG A 98 11.32 -0.14 6.20
C ARG A 98 9.85 0.11 5.91
N LEU A 99 9.35 -0.32 4.75
CA LEU A 99 7.95 -0.16 4.39
C LEU A 99 7.10 -0.97 5.37
N TYR A 100 6.29 -0.28 6.17
CA TYR A 100 5.40 -0.90 7.14
C TYR A 100 3.93 -0.82 6.74
N HIS A 101 3.58 0.11 5.85
CA HIS A 101 2.23 0.33 5.38
C HIS A 101 2.20 0.52 3.87
N ILE A 102 1.36 -0.28 3.20
CA ILE A 102 1.02 -0.10 1.79
C ILE A 102 -0.49 0.05 1.62
N SER A 103 -0.89 1.04 0.83
CA SER A 103 -2.28 1.37 0.54
C SER A 103 -2.51 1.41 -0.95
N PHE A 104 -3.56 0.73 -1.41
CA PHE A 104 -3.97 0.67 -2.81
C PHE A 104 -5.30 1.38 -2.99
N THR A 105 -5.38 2.29 -3.94
CA THR A 105 -6.65 2.85 -4.41
C THR A 105 -6.87 2.45 -5.86
N GLY A 106 -7.99 1.78 -6.15
CA GLY A 106 -8.30 1.26 -7.48
C GLY A 106 -7.61 -0.08 -7.79
N MET A 107 -7.08 -0.25 -9.01
CA MET A 107 -6.51 -1.50 -9.49
C MET A 107 -5.00 -1.41 -9.77
N PRO A 108 -4.15 -1.78 -8.80
CA PRO A 108 -2.70 -1.68 -8.99
C PRO A 108 -2.14 -2.60 -10.08
N PHE A 109 -2.83 -3.69 -10.43
CA PHE A 109 -2.37 -4.71 -11.38
C PHE A 109 -3.37 -4.89 -12.52
N TYR A 110 -2.89 -4.99 -13.76
CA TYR A 110 -3.72 -5.22 -14.96
C TYR A 110 -3.56 -6.63 -15.53
N THR A 111 -2.62 -7.41 -15.05
CA THR A 111 -2.41 -8.81 -15.45
C THR A 111 -2.13 -9.66 -14.22
N LYS A 112 -2.42 -10.96 -14.31
CA LYS A 112 -2.05 -11.93 -13.27
C LYS A 112 -0.53 -12.00 -13.09
N GLU A 113 0.22 -11.88 -14.19
CA GLU A 113 1.67 -11.89 -14.17
C GLU A 113 2.25 -10.73 -13.33
N ASP A 114 1.70 -9.52 -13.47
CA ASP A 114 2.12 -8.36 -12.67
C ASP A 114 1.87 -8.58 -11.17
N GLN A 115 0.72 -9.18 -10.85
CA GLN A 115 0.36 -9.52 -9.48
C GLN A 115 1.27 -10.62 -8.90
N ASP A 116 1.59 -11.65 -9.68
CA ASP A 116 2.48 -12.73 -9.26
C ASP A 116 3.90 -12.20 -9.00
N LYS A 117 4.42 -11.33 -9.88
CA LYS A 117 5.70 -10.63 -9.67
C LYS A 117 5.66 -9.77 -8.42
N PHE A 118 4.58 -9.03 -8.22
CA PHE A 118 4.38 -8.24 -7.02
C PHE A 118 4.41 -9.11 -5.76
N ASN A 119 3.63 -10.19 -5.72
CA ASN A 119 3.60 -11.14 -4.60
C ASN A 119 5.00 -11.70 -4.29
N GLN A 120 5.78 -12.06 -5.31
CA GLN A 120 7.16 -12.52 -5.12
C GLN A 120 8.04 -11.47 -4.43
N VAL A 121 7.97 -10.21 -4.88
CA VAL A 121 8.74 -9.13 -4.25
C VAL A 121 8.28 -8.90 -2.81
N MET A 122 6.97 -8.86 -2.56
CA MET A 122 6.42 -8.65 -1.23
C MET A 122 6.89 -9.70 -0.23
N LEU A 123 6.86 -10.98 -0.63
CA LEU A 123 7.24 -12.12 0.21
C LEU A 123 8.71 -12.09 0.62
N VAL A 124 9.61 -11.66 -0.27
CA VAL A 124 11.06 -11.73 -0.05
C VAL A 124 11.61 -10.41 0.49
N SER A 125 11.04 -9.28 0.08
CA SER A 125 11.75 -8.00 0.15
C SER A 125 11.23 -7.02 1.18
N LEU A 126 10.05 -7.24 1.77
CA LEU A 126 9.40 -6.27 2.66
C LEU A 126 9.14 -6.83 4.06
N PRO A 127 10.19 -7.13 4.83
CA PRO A 127 10.05 -7.80 6.13
C PRO A 127 9.37 -6.93 7.19
N ALA A 128 9.36 -5.62 7.03
CA ALA A 128 8.76 -4.67 7.96
C ALA A 128 7.26 -4.43 7.69
N LEU A 129 6.69 -5.01 6.62
CA LEU A 129 5.32 -4.72 6.21
C LEU A 129 4.32 -5.32 7.18
N LYS A 130 3.57 -4.46 7.87
CA LYS A 130 2.59 -4.84 8.88
C LYS A 130 1.16 -4.45 8.52
N ARG A 131 0.98 -3.47 7.64
CA ARG A 131 -0.34 -2.89 7.34
C ARG A 131 -0.61 -2.90 5.85
N LEU A 132 -1.77 -3.42 5.48
CA LEU A 132 -2.29 -3.40 4.11
C LEU A 132 -3.63 -2.68 4.10
N GLU A 133 -3.77 -1.71 3.21
CA GLU A 133 -5.04 -1.02 2.97
C GLU A 133 -5.42 -1.17 1.49
N TYR A 134 -6.66 -1.56 1.24
CA TYR A 134 -7.25 -1.62 -0.10
C TYR A 134 -8.52 -0.77 -0.13
N MET A 135 -8.52 0.22 -1.01
CA MET A 135 -9.60 1.15 -1.28
C MET A 135 -10.06 0.92 -2.73
N GLY A 136 -10.99 -0.01 -2.90
CA GLY A 136 -11.60 -0.30 -4.18
C GLY A 136 -12.39 0.92 -4.69
N GLU A 137 -12.15 1.32 -5.94
CA GLU A 137 -13.05 2.27 -6.60
C GLU A 137 -14.33 1.55 -7.07
N ARG A 138 -15.47 2.26 -7.08
CA ARG A 138 -16.70 1.75 -7.70
C ARG A 138 -16.43 1.48 -9.18
N TRP A 139 -16.29 0.20 -9.50
CA TRP A 139 -16.20 -0.27 -10.86
C TRP A 139 -17.52 -0.01 -11.58
N SER A 140 -17.50 0.84 -12.61
CA SER A 140 -18.62 0.94 -13.53
C SER A 140 -18.47 -0.15 -14.60
N PRO A 141 -19.51 -0.96 -14.87
CA PRO A 141 -19.51 -1.91 -15.99
C PRO A 141 -19.16 -1.27 -17.34
N SER A 142 -19.41 0.04 -17.51
CA SER A 142 -19.07 0.77 -18.74
C SER A 142 -17.57 0.95 -18.96
N THR A 143 -16.76 0.97 -17.90
CA THR A 143 -15.29 1.03 -17.96
C THR A 143 -14.63 -0.32 -18.20
N ALA A 144 -15.37 -1.42 -18.06
CA ALA A 144 -14.87 -2.79 -18.11
C ALA A 144 -15.04 -3.48 -19.47
N ARG A 145 -15.16 -2.72 -20.58
CA ARG A 145 -15.25 -3.33 -21.91
C ARG A 145 -13.97 -4.13 -22.21
N GLY A 146 -14.03 -5.44 -22.00
CA GLY A 146 -12.95 -6.39 -22.30
C GLY A 146 -12.22 -6.98 -21.09
N LEU A 147 -12.52 -6.54 -19.86
CA LEU A 147 -11.96 -7.15 -18.64
C LEU A 147 -13.09 -7.84 -17.87
N ASP A 148 -13.09 -9.17 -17.85
CA ASP A 148 -13.98 -9.93 -16.98
C ASP A 148 -13.55 -9.72 -15.52
N PRO A 149 -14.39 -9.10 -14.66
CA PRO A 149 -14.06 -8.87 -13.26
C PRO A 149 -13.76 -10.17 -12.50
N LEU A 150 -14.33 -11.30 -12.95
CA LEU A 150 -14.11 -12.62 -12.35
C LEU A 150 -12.75 -13.23 -12.75
N SER A 151 -12.17 -12.81 -13.87
CA SER A 151 -10.85 -13.25 -14.33
C SER A 151 -9.70 -12.59 -13.57
N TYR A 152 -9.98 -11.48 -12.87
CA TYR A 152 -9.00 -10.71 -12.10
C TYR A 152 -9.21 -10.89 -10.61
N SER A 153 -8.61 -11.96 -10.08
CA SER A 153 -8.63 -12.25 -8.66
C SER A 153 -7.35 -11.76 -8.00
N PRO A 154 -7.35 -10.63 -7.26
CA PRO A 154 -6.21 -10.23 -6.45
C PRO A 154 -6.02 -11.19 -5.27
N SER A 155 -5.54 -12.42 -5.53
CA SER A 155 -4.89 -13.26 -4.53
C SER A 155 -3.55 -12.64 -4.14
N LEU A 156 -3.61 -11.67 -3.24
CA LEU A 156 -2.42 -11.13 -2.59
C LEU A 156 -1.99 -12.11 -1.49
N GLU A 157 -0.75 -12.61 -1.57
CA GLU A 157 -0.21 -13.56 -0.59
C GLU A 157 0.85 -12.88 0.26
N VAL A 158 0.44 -11.88 1.02
CA VAL A 158 1.33 -11.14 1.91
C VAL A 158 1.32 -11.78 3.29
N LYS A 159 2.50 -12.14 3.80
CA LYS A 159 2.70 -12.74 5.13
C LYS A 159 3.12 -11.69 6.15
N GLY A 160 2.84 -11.94 7.42
CA GLY A 160 3.35 -11.12 8.53
C GLY A 160 2.57 -9.82 8.80
N LEU A 161 1.42 -9.63 8.14
CA LEU A 161 0.54 -8.48 8.37
C LEU A 161 -0.11 -8.57 9.74
N GLU A 162 -0.23 -7.41 10.38
CA GLU A 162 -0.91 -7.17 11.65
C GLU A 162 -2.25 -6.46 11.45
N GLU A 163 -2.38 -5.64 10.41
CA GLU A 163 -3.60 -4.88 10.10
C GLU A 163 -3.96 -4.99 8.62
N ILE A 164 -5.24 -5.31 8.34
CA ILE A 164 -5.80 -5.30 6.99
C ILE A 164 -7.06 -4.44 6.98
N THR A 165 -7.06 -3.41 6.15
CA THR A 165 -8.26 -2.61 5.83
C THR A 165 -8.67 -2.90 4.41
N TRP A 166 -9.90 -3.38 4.21
CA TRP A 166 -10.42 -3.76 2.91
C TRP A 166 -11.75 -3.05 2.65
N ASN A 167 -11.67 -1.86 2.08
CA ASN A 167 -12.83 -1.07 1.68
C ASN A 167 -13.03 -1.22 0.18
N ALA A 168 -13.81 -2.21 -0.23
CA ALA A 168 -14.11 -2.44 -1.63
C ALA A 168 -15.63 -2.48 -1.87
N PRO A 169 -16.12 -1.91 -2.98
CA PRO A 169 -17.51 -2.06 -3.37
C PRO A 169 -17.83 -3.51 -3.72
N ASP A 170 -19.13 -3.85 -3.73
CA ASP A 170 -19.69 -5.22 -3.75
C ASP A 170 -19.08 -6.21 -4.77
N THR A 171 -18.40 -5.75 -5.81
CA THR A 171 -17.72 -6.61 -6.81
C THR A 171 -16.41 -7.23 -6.32
N PHE A 172 -15.71 -6.63 -5.36
CA PHE A 172 -14.41 -7.12 -4.84
C PHE A 172 -14.49 -7.62 -3.39
N THR A 173 -15.70 -7.79 -2.88
CA THR A 173 -15.94 -8.38 -1.54
C THR A 173 -16.06 -9.90 -1.59
N HIS A 174 -15.98 -10.54 -2.77
CA HIS A 174 -16.06 -12.00 -2.87
C HIS A 174 -14.94 -12.66 -2.05
N PRO A 175 -15.22 -13.76 -1.30
CA PRO A 175 -14.26 -14.29 -0.34
C PRO A 175 -12.95 -14.78 -0.99
N SER A 176 -13.01 -15.21 -2.26
CA SER A 176 -11.83 -15.66 -3.01
C SER A 176 -10.74 -14.59 -3.16
N TYR A 177 -11.09 -13.30 -3.05
CA TYR A 177 -10.13 -12.21 -3.18
C TYR A 177 -9.42 -11.91 -1.86
N ILE A 178 -10.15 -12.02 -0.75
CA ILE A 178 -9.68 -11.56 0.55
C ILE A 178 -9.11 -12.69 1.42
N LEU A 179 -9.64 -13.90 1.26
CA LEU A 179 -9.22 -15.07 2.05
C LEU A 179 -7.73 -15.41 1.87
N PRO A 180 -7.12 -15.37 0.66
CA PRO A 180 -5.69 -15.64 0.52
C PRO A 180 -4.83 -14.76 1.42
N ILE A 181 -5.13 -13.46 1.49
CA ILE A 181 -4.41 -12.49 2.33
C ILE A 181 -4.52 -12.87 3.81
N PHE A 182 -5.73 -13.17 4.27
CA PHE A 182 -5.97 -13.56 5.66
C PHE A 182 -5.29 -14.87 6.02
N THR A 183 -5.32 -15.86 5.13
CA THR A 183 -4.65 -17.13 5.36
C THR A 183 -3.13 -16.99 5.38
N ALA A 184 -2.56 -16.12 4.54
CA ALA A 184 -1.11 -15.89 4.49
C ALA A 184 -0.57 -15.18 5.74
N SER A 185 -1.34 -14.27 6.35
CA SER A 185 -0.96 -13.52 7.56
C SER A 185 -1.64 -14.02 8.84
N PHE A 186 -2.15 -15.25 8.81
CA PHE A 186 -2.98 -15.82 9.88
C PHE A 186 -2.39 -15.68 11.29
N SER A 187 -1.10 -15.96 11.46
CA SER A 187 -0.45 -15.99 12.78
C SER A 187 -0.12 -14.62 13.36
N THR A 188 -0.17 -13.55 12.56
CA THR A 188 0.26 -12.20 12.94
C THR A 188 -0.86 -11.18 12.94
N LEU A 189 -2.01 -11.51 12.36
CA LEU A 189 -3.11 -10.58 12.15
C LEU A 189 -3.82 -10.23 13.47
N VAL A 190 -3.84 -8.94 13.80
CA VAL A 190 -4.43 -8.40 15.04
C VAL A 190 -5.70 -7.59 14.76
N GLN A 191 -5.76 -6.92 13.61
CA GLN A 191 -6.86 -6.04 13.25
C GLN A 191 -7.31 -6.26 11.81
N ILE A 192 -8.63 -6.35 11.61
CA ILE A 192 -9.27 -6.45 10.30
C ILE A 192 -10.41 -5.45 10.25
N HIS A 193 -10.39 -4.58 9.25
CA HIS A 193 -11.48 -3.66 8.96
C HIS A 193 -12.04 -3.95 7.57
N ILE A 194 -13.28 -4.45 7.53
CA ILE A 194 -14.04 -4.66 6.29
C ILE A 194 -15.36 -3.91 6.50
N PRO A 195 -15.67 -2.85 5.73
CA PRO A 195 -16.97 -2.21 5.81
C PRO A 195 -18.06 -3.24 5.51
N ALA A 196 -19.16 -3.19 6.25
CA ALA A 196 -20.23 -4.17 6.08
C ALA A 196 -20.72 -4.16 4.62
N PRO A 197 -20.66 -5.30 3.89
CA PRO A 197 -21.26 -5.37 2.57
C PRO A 197 -22.78 -5.20 2.72
N ALA A 198 -23.45 -4.65 1.70
CA ALA A 198 -24.90 -4.54 1.67
C ALA A 198 -25.63 -5.91 1.65
N ARG A 199 -24.90 -7.03 1.70
CA ARG A 199 -25.40 -8.41 1.66
C ARG A 199 -24.99 -9.20 2.90
N ASP A 200 -25.98 -9.52 3.74
CA ASP A 200 -25.84 -10.19 5.04
C ASP A 200 -25.13 -11.57 4.98
N SER A 201 -25.17 -12.28 3.85
CA SER A 201 -24.64 -13.65 3.75
C SER A 201 -23.12 -13.73 3.80
N LEU A 202 -22.42 -12.85 3.09
CA LEU A 202 -20.96 -12.80 3.07
C LEU A 202 -20.41 -12.29 4.41
N HIS A 203 -21.12 -11.33 5.00
CA HIS A 203 -20.84 -10.85 6.36
C HIS A 203 -20.91 -12.00 7.36
N ASN A 204 -21.97 -12.82 7.34
CA ASN A 204 -22.09 -13.97 8.23
C ASN A 204 -20.98 -15.01 8.01
N THR A 205 -20.59 -15.30 6.77
CA THR A 205 -19.49 -16.25 6.50
C THR A 205 -18.14 -15.73 6.98
N LEU A 206 -17.83 -14.45 6.74
CA LEU A 206 -16.58 -13.85 7.21
C LEU A 206 -16.57 -13.73 8.74
N THR A 207 -17.67 -13.28 9.35
CA THR A 207 -17.81 -13.20 10.80
C THR A 207 -17.71 -14.58 11.46
N GLN A 208 -18.32 -15.63 10.89
CA GLN A 208 -18.15 -17.00 11.39
C GLN A 208 -16.72 -17.52 11.19
N PHE A 209 -16.11 -17.27 10.03
CA PHE A 209 -14.72 -17.62 9.78
C PHE A 209 -13.80 -16.94 10.79
N PHE A 210 -13.98 -15.64 11.03
CA PHE A 210 -13.19 -14.87 11.98
C PHE A 210 -13.44 -15.28 13.43
N ALA A 211 -14.69 -15.47 13.83
CA ALA A 211 -15.05 -15.91 15.17
C ALA A 211 -14.50 -17.31 15.48
N PHE A 212 -14.49 -18.22 14.50
CA PHE A 212 -13.98 -19.58 14.67
C PHE A 212 -12.44 -19.63 14.67
N ARG A 213 -11.78 -18.76 13.90
CA ARG A 213 -10.33 -18.83 13.67
C ARG A 213 -9.51 -17.79 14.42
N PHE A 214 -10.13 -16.71 14.92
CA PHE A 214 -9.45 -15.59 15.55
C PHE A 214 -10.26 -15.02 16.74
N PRO A 215 -10.35 -15.74 17.86
CA PRO A 215 -11.17 -15.35 19.01
C PRO A 215 -10.75 -14.02 19.68
N CYS A 216 -9.52 -13.54 19.43
CA CYS A 216 -8.98 -12.30 19.99
C CYS A 216 -9.00 -11.12 19.00
N LEU A 217 -9.50 -11.31 17.78
CA LEU A 217 -9.49 -10.26 16.75
C LEU A 217 -10.58 -9.24 17.06
N SER A 218 -10.18 -8.00 17.34
CA SER A 218 -11.11 -6.88 17.45
C SER A 218 -11.63 -6.54 16.06
N THR A 219 -12.77 -7.10 15.70
CA THR A 219 -13.49 -6.75 14.48
C THR A 219 -14.25 -5.45 14.74
N SER A 220 -13.68 -4.32 14.36
CA SER A 220 -14.43 -3.06 14.29
C SER A 220 -15.17 -3.01 12.96
N VAL A 221 -16.46 -3.30 13.00
CA VAL A 221 -17.36 -3.15 11.86
C VAL A 221 -18.06 -1.80 12.01
N THR A 222 -17.70 -0.85 11.15
CA THR A 222 -18.44 0.41 11.06
C THR A 222 -19.67 0.16 10.16
N PRO A 223 -20.90 0.43 10.64
CA PRO A 223 -22.07 0.41 9.76
C PRO A 223 -21.87 1.44 8.64
N PRO A 224 -22.47 1.24 7.45
CA PRO A 224 -22.41 2.23 6.40
C PRO A 224 -23.05 3.53 6.91
N ASP A 225 -22.31 4.64 6.86
CA ASP A 225 -22.86 5.97 7.14
C ASP A 225 -24.00 6.22 6.14
N LEU A 226 -25.21 6.44 6.70
CA LEU A 226 -26.47 6.71 5.98
C LEU A 226 -26.47 8.09 5.31
#